data_AF-A0A838JZP2-F1
#
_entry.id   AF-A0A838JZP2-F1
#
_cell.length_a   1.000
_cell.length_b   1.000
_cell.length_c   1.000
_cell.angle_alpha   90.00
_cell.angle_beta   90.00
_cell.angle_gamma   90.00
#
_symmetry.space_group_name_H-M   'P 1'
#
loop_
_entity.id
_entity.type
_entity.pdbx_description
1 polymer ?
#
loop_
_entity_poly.entity_id
_entity_poly.type
_entity_poly.pdbx_seq_one_letter_code
_entity_poly.pdbx_strand_id
1 'polypeptide(L)'
;MPREPVVLGFQTRGTLALPAGLRRRHNLDQPGAQVRVVEREDGVVELHPLTAVPADQTWFWTERWQRMEREVDADVAAGRVTTHDTVEELFDAFEA
;
A
#
# COMPACT_ATOMS: atom_id res chain seq x y z
N MET A 1 20.41 -2.99 -1.60
CA MET A 1 21.43 -3.23 -0.55
C MET A 1 20.75 -3.24 0.81
N PRO A 2 21.02 -4.23 1.67
CA PRO A 2 20.55 -4.17 3.06
C PRO A 2 21.16 -2.94 3.73
N ARG A 3 20.34 -2.18 4.45
CA ARG A 3 20.83 -1.04 5.23
C ARG A 3 21.53 -1.57 6.49
N GLU A 4 22.49 -0.81 7.01
CA GLU A 4 23.16 -1.17 8.26
C GLU A 4 22.13 -1.39 9.40
N PRO A 5 22.35 -2.40 10.24
CA PRO A 5 21.48 -2.66 11.37
C PRO A 5 21.56 -1.50 12.38
N VAL A 6 20.40 -1.08 12.87
CA VAL A 6 20.30 -0.05 13.92
C VAL A 6 20.01 -0.76 15.24
N VAL A 7 20.90 -0.58 16.23
CA VAL A 7 20.68 -1.07 17.59
C VAL A 7 19.84 -0.05 18.36
N LEU A 8 18.75 -0.51 18.96
CA LEU A 8 17.82 0.33 19.72
C LEU A 8 17.72 -0.21 21.16
N GLY A 9 17.77 0.69 22.13
CA GLY A 9 17.52 0.35 23.53
C GLY A 9 16.03 0.38 23.85
N PHE A 10 15.59 -0.54 24.70
CA PHE A 10 14.28 -0.43 25.32
C PHE A 10 14.26 0.71 26.33
N GLN A 11 13.19 1.49 26.30
CA GLN A 11 12.86 2.47 27.32
C GLN A 11 12.00 1.80 28.39
N THR A 12 11.46 2.60 29.32
CA THR A 12 10.55 2.10 30.34
C THR A 12 9.31 1.46 29.70
N ARG A 13 8.73 0.46 30.39
CA ARG A 13 7.52 -0.26 29.96
C ARG A 13 7.66 -0.98 28.61
N GLY A 14 8.88 -1.34 28.19
CA GLY A 14 9.09 -2.08 26.94
C GLY A 14 8.89 -1.24 25.67
N THR A 15 9.01 0.07 25.76
CA THR A 15 8.85 0.97 24.60
C THR A 15 10.12 0.99 23.76
N LEU A 16 9.99 0.85 22.44
CA LEU A 16 11.09 0.97 21.48
C LEU A 16 10.81 2.15 20.54
N ALA A 17 11.70 3.14 20.55
CA ALA A 17 11.55 4.34 19.73
C ALA A 17 12.18 4.13 18.35
N LEU A 18 11.35 4.01 17.32
CA LEU A 18 11.84 3.87 15.95
C LEU A 18 12.48 5.19 15.45
N PRO A 19 13.68 5.13 14.83
CA PRO A 19 14.33 6.30 14.24
C PRO A 19 13.41 7.04 13.27
N ALA A 20 13.47 8.37 13.27
CA ALA A 20 12.58 9.20 12.43
C ALA A 20 12.66 8.86 10.94
N GLY A 21 13.86 8.52 10.44
CA GLY A 21 14.04 8.07 9.05
C GLY A 21 13.36 6.73 8.75
N LEU A 22 13.32 5.80 9.71
CA LEU A 22 12.59 4.53 9.55
C LEU A 22 11.09 4.80 9.51
N ARG A 23 10.59 5.64 10.43
CA ARG A 23 9.15 5.96 10.49
C ARG A 23 8.64 6.58 9.19
N ARG A 24 9.31 7.63 8.69
CA ARG A 24 8.93 8.31 7.45
C ARG A 24 8.92 7.39 6.22
N ARG A 25 9.90 6.51 6.08
CA ARG A 25 9.98 5.59 4.93
C ARG A 25 8.85 4.56 4.89
N HIS A 26 8.24 4.28 6.03
CA HIS A 26 7.20 3.26 6.19
C HIS A 26 5.86 3.87 6.63
N ASN A 27 5.69 5.19 6.52
CA ASN A 27 4.49 5.93 6.91
C ASN A 27 4.03 5.66 8.36
N LEU A 28 4.97 5.35 9.26
CA LEU A 28 4.69 5.10 10.69
C LEU A 28 4.67 6.38 11.53
N ASP A 29 4.78 7.53 10.89
CA ASP A 29 4.63 8.86 11.48
C ASP A 29 3.20 9.42 11.36
N GLN A 30 2.30 8.68 10.72
CA GLN A 30 0.89 9.03 10.59
C GLN A 30 0.07 8.64 11.83
N PRO A 31 -0.97 9.42 12.20
CA PRO A 31 -1.89 9.03 13.25
C PRO A 31 -2.52 7.67 12.97
N GLY A 32 -2.52 6.78 13.97
CA GLY A 32 -3.11 5.45 13.84
C GLY A 32 -2.27 4.45 13.02
N ALA A 33 -1.02 4.77 12.69
CA ALA A 33 -0.11 3.81 12.07
C ALA A 33 0.04 2.54 12.92
N GLN A 34 -0.04 1.38 12.26
CA GLN A 34 0.01 0.08 12.91
C GLN A 34 1.20 -0.73 12.42
N VAL A 35 1.67 -1.62 13.28
CA VAL A 35 2.71 -2.59 12.95
C VAL A 35 2.23 -3.96 13.40
N ARG A 36 2.27 -4.94 12.51
CA ARG A 36 2.11 -6.35 12.89
C ARG A 36 3.45 -6.88 13.36
N VAL A 37 3.44 -7.48 14.55
CA VAL A 37 4.60 -8.17 15.12
C VAL A 37 4.46 -9.66 14.84
N VAL A 38 5.49 -10.28 14.27
CA VAL A 38 5.55 -11.72 14.05
C VAL A 38 6.80 -12.26 14.71
N GLU A 39 6.65 -13.23 15.60
CA GLU A 39 7.75 -14.01 16.13
C GLU A 39 7.91 -15.27 15.29
N ARG A 40 9.10 -15.48 14.76
CA ARG A 40 9.44 -16.65 13.95
C ARG A 40 10.08 -17.74 14.82
N GLU A 41 10.03 -18.97 14.33
CA GLU A 41 10.61 -20.14 15.02
C GLU A 41 12.13 -20.03 15.23
N ASP A 42 12.82 -19.25 14.38
CA ASP A 42 14.26 -18.98 14.48
C ASP A 42 14.59 -17.85 15.47
N GLY A 43 13.60 -17.34 16.21
CA GLY A 43 13.75 -16.28 17.21
C GLY A 43 13.82 -14.87 16.61
N VAL A 44 13.61 -14.73 15.30
CA VAL A 44 13.52 -13.41 14.66
C VAL A 44 12.16 -12.78 14.95
N VAL A 45 12.18 -11.53 15.44
CA VAL A 45 10.98 -10.69 15.56
C VAL A 45 10.89 -9.75 14.38
N GLU A 46 9.84 -9.90 13.57
CA GLU A 46 9.59 -9.07 12.41
C GLU A 46 8.53 -8.01 12.72
N LEU A 47 8.79 -6.78 12.26
CA LEU A 47 7.88 -5.65 12.35
C LEU A 47 7.40 -5.31 10.95
N HIS A 48 6.13 -5.57 10.67
CA HIS A 48 5.49 -5.32 9.38
C HIS A 48 4.60 -4.08 9.47
N PRO A 49 4.99 -2.93 8.89
CA PRO A 49 4.14 -1.75 8.80
C PRO A 49 2.83 -2.08 8.10
N LEU A 50 1.71 -1.65 8.66
CA LEU A 50 0.39 -1.81 8.06
C LEU A 50 -0.13 -0.46 7.59
N THR A 51 -0.66 -0.45 6.37
CA THR A 51 -1.44 0.67 5.85
C THR A 51 -2.90 0.45 6.23
N ALA A 52 -3.44 1.31 7.08
CA ALA A 52 -4.86 1.30 7.39
C ALA A 52 -5.65 1.79 6.17
N VAL A 53 -6.69 1.06 5.79
CA VAL A 53 -7.64 1.45 4.76
C VAL A 53 -8.97 1.74 5.46
N PRO A 54 -9.62 2.89 5.18
CA PRO A 54 -10.98 3.14 5.66
C PRO A 54 -11.91 1.97 5.32
N ALA A 55 -12.77 1.58 6.25
CA ALA A 55 -13.61 0.39 6.10
C ALA A 55 -14.49 0.45 4.85
N ASP A 56 -15.04 1.63 4.56
CA ASP A 56 -15.83 1.95 3.38
C ASP A 56 -15.05 1.94 2.05
N GLN A 57 -13.71 1.91 2.10
CA GLN A 57 -12.82 1.79 0.94
C GLN A 57 -12.14 0.43 0.84
N THR A 58 -12.46 -0.51 1.71
CA THR A 58 -11.86 -1.85 1.70
C THR A 58 -12.23 -2.63 0.43
N TRP A 59 -13.39 -2.33 -0.18
CA TRP A 59 -13.85 -2.99 -1.42
C TRP A 59 -12.85 -2.87 -2.58
N PHE A 60 -12.11 -1.74 -2.66
CA PHE A 60 -11.10 -1.51 -3.70
C PHE A 60 -9.94 -2.52 -3.61
N TRP A 61 -9.65 -3.01 -2.41
CA TRP A 61 -8.57 -3.95 -2.15
C TRP A 61 -8.99 -5.42 -2.21
N THR A 62 -10.24 -5.71 -2.58
CA THR A 62 -10.69 -7.08 -2.77
C THR A 62 -9.99 -7.73 -3.96
N GLU A 63 -9.73 -9.03 -3.88
CA GLU A 63 -9.07 -9.78 -4.96
C GLU A 63 -9.78 -9.62 -6.30
N ARG A 64 -11.13 -9.60 -6.29
CA ARG A 64 -11.94 -9.35 -7.47
C ARG A 64 -11.63 -7.98 -8.08
N TRP A 65 -11.63 -6.91 -7.29
CA TRP A 65 -11.36 -5.57 -7.80
C TRP A 65 -9.94 -5.45 -8.33
N GLN A 66 -8.95 -5.92 -7.57
CA GLN A 66 -7.55 -5.88 -7.96
C GLN A 66 -7.26 -6.69 -9.24
N ARG A 67 -8.04 -7.75 -9.51
CA ARG A 67 -7.96 -8.48 -10.79
C ARG A 67 -8.47 -7.65 -11.96
N MET A 68 -9.64 -7.03 -11.81
CA MET A 68 -10.21 -6.16 -12.85
C MET A 68 -9.28 -4.96 -13.14
N GLU A 69 -8.67 -4.37 -12.11
CA GLU A 69 -7.69 -3.29 -12.28
C GLU A 69 -6.50 -3.74 -13.15
N ARG A 70 -5.93 -4.92 -12.86
CA ARG A 70 -4.82 -5.49 -13.64
C ARG A 70 -5.18 -5.80 -15.08
N GLU A 71 -6.43 -6.22 -15.33
CA GLU A 71 -6.93 -6.45 -16.69
C GLU A 71 -7.00 -5.13 -17.46
N VAL A 72 -7.55 -4.07 -16.86
CA VAL A 72 -7.59 -2.72 -17.45
C VAL A 72 -6.20 -2.17 -17.69
N ASP A 73 -5.28 -2.28 -16.74
CA ASP A 73 -3.88 -1.87 -16.91
C ASP A 73 -3.23 -2.56 -18.11
N ALA A 74 -3.50 -3.87 -18.29
CA ALA A 74 -3.00 -4.63 -19.42
C ALA A 74 -3.64 -4.22 -20.76
N ASP A 75 -4.89 -3.78 -20.76
CA ASP A 75 -5.56 -3.21 -21.93
C ASP A 75 -4.98 -1.85 -22.30
N VAL A 76 -4.81 -0.95 -21.31
CA VAL A 76 -4.18 0.36 -21.49
C VAL A 76 -2.76 0.22 -22.03
N ALA A 77 -1.94 -0.63 -21.40
CA ALA A 77 -0.54 -0.84 -21.81
C ALA A 77 -0.42 -1.42 -23.22
N ALA A 78 -1.42 -2.21 -23.66
CA ALA A 78 -1.47 -2.77 -25.00
C ALA A 78 -2.18 -1.86 -26.03
N GLY A 79 -2.64 -0.68 -25.62
CA GLY A 79 -3.41 0.23 -26.49
C GLY A 79 -4.79 -0.33 -26.88
N ARG A 80 -5.34 -1.29 -26.12
CA ARG A 80 -6.71 -1.81 -26.30
C ARG A 80 -7.75 -0.91 -25.63
N VAL A 81 -7.54 0.40 -25.74
CA VAL A 81 -8.43 1.42 -25.20
C VAL A 81 -8.72 2.44 -26.30
N THR A 82 -9.94 2.97 -26.31
CA THR A 82 -10.31 4.09 -27.17
C THR A 82 -10.19 5.37 -26.36
N THR A 83 -9.50 6.36 -26.91
CA THR A 83 -9.39 7.71 -26.33
C THR A 83 -10.18 8.68 -27.18
N HIS A 84 -10.88 9.61 -26.53
CA HIS A 84 -11.61 10.69 -27.17
C HIS A 84 -11.04 12.01 -26.64
N ASP A 85 -10.91 13.01 -27.51
CA ASP A 85 -10.31 14.29 -27.14
C ASP A 85 -11.33 15.18 -26.41
N THR A 86 -12.62 14.90 -26.61
CA THR A 86 -13.72 15.63 -25.97
C THR A 86 -14.75 14.68 -25.35
N VAL A 87 -15.53 15.22 -24.42
CA VAL A 87 -16.62 14.47 -23.78
C VAL A 87 -17.76 14.24 -24.78
N GLU A 88 -17.98 15.18 -25.68
CA GLU A 88 -18.95 15.07 -26.78
C GLU A 88 -18.62 13.88 -27.69
N GLU A 89 -17.36 13.74 -28.14
CA GLU A 89 -16.91 12.60 -28.94
C GLU A 89 -17.06 11.25 -28.21
N LEU A 90 -16.88 11.24 -26.88
CA LEU A 90 -17.09 10.04 -26.07
C LEU A 90 -18.57 9.64 -26.06
N PHE A 91 -19.48 10.60 -25.88
CA PHE A 91 -20.92 10.31 -25.88
C PHE A 91 -21.43 9.85 -27.24
N ASP A 92 -20.99 10.49 -28.32
CA ASP A 92 -21.33 10.07 -29.69
C ASP A 92 -20.93 8.60 -29.94
N ALA A 93 -19.82 8.14 -29.37
CA ALA A 93 -19.36 6.76 -29.51
C ALA A 93 -20.18 5.73 -28.70
N PHE A 94 -20.87 6.14 -27.64
CA PHE A 94 -21.75 5.27 -26.85
C PHE A 94 -23.18 5.17 -27.42
N GLU A 95 -23.61 6.16 -28.20
CA GLU A 95 -24.95 6.23 -28.78
C GLU A 95 -25.04 5.62 -30.20
N ALA A 96 -23.90 5.27 -30.81
CA ALA A 96 -23.78 4.63 -32.11
C ALA A 96 -24.01 3.11 -32.08
#